data_AF-A0A132MJ91-F1
#
_entry.id   AF-A0A132MJ91-F1
#
_cell.length_a   1.000
_cell.length_b   1.000
_cell.length_c   1.000
_cell.angle_alpha   90.00
_cell.angle_beta   90.00
_cell.angle_gamma   90.00
#
_symmetry.space_group_name_H-M   'P 1'
#
loop_
_entity.id
_entity.type
_entity.pdbx_description
1 polymer ?
#
loop_
_entity_poly.entity_id
_entity_poly.type
_entity_poly.pdbx_seq_one_letter_code
_entity_poly.pdbx_strand_id
1 'polypeptide(L)'
;MAYNRRFGYAATPGTLHQALERAGRCATAVGPGAAVALADDEGRVGGYVPRAADLTPSVLSRCPLTVVDLGTLPEGAGRAERLREAEAQFARLATLARPPARVLLAGLADSRLDRLDLRVLALRGPYPAGGQLTSGSTRQPGMALLSDLGPTVLGLLGVPGPPGWVGSPVRPAGPGVGPPEERVAALVEANVAARVSSRALPPFFVLTALAQLLAYGYALLRTRRRSAARLARAAGALAGAAPVATFLADLLPWWRAPAPGWALAGAITLWAAVVAVGALAGPWRRHPYGPAGFVAAVTLVVLGADVVAGSRLQLSSVLGLSPLIGGRYYGFGNIAFAVFAMAALFTAAWAASAFLPARRAPAAAAVGVVGLVAVVLDGWPAFGSDFGGVLALIPGIGLLAFAAAGWRLAWGRVALLAAGAAAAVTAIAVLDWLRPPAQRSHLGQFVQAVLDGEALRVITRKAEANLAILQLSWAAWLVPVVYVLLAYLLAWPDRYRASALAEAYARVPLLRSLLLAGYVTAVVGCAVNDSGVIVPAVALAAALPLAVLVVTGGISGASPGGGGGPGRAAPARPRGRARPAPPW
;
A
#
# COMPACT_ATOMS: atom_id res chain seq x y z
N MET A 1 16.35 -26.65 8.71
CA MET A 1 14.95 -26.24 8.99
C MET A 1 14.79 -24.99 9.87
N ALA A 2 15.59 -24.78 10.93
CA ALA A 2 15.39 -23.64 11.86
C ALA A 2 15.49 -22.23 11.22
N TYR A 3 16.37 -22.06 10.22
CA TYR A 3 16.52 -20.79 9.49
C TYR A 3 15.25 -20.43 8.69
N ASN A 4 14.65 -21.39 7.99
CA ASN A 4 13.46 -21.16 7.16
C ASN A 4 12.20 -20.82 7.97
N ARG A 5 12.11 -21.30 9.22
CA ARG A 5 10.97 -20.99 10.12
C ARG A 5 10.90 -19.52 10.53
N ARG A 6 11.96 -18.73 10.30
CA ARG A 6 11.96 -17.28 10.55
C ARG A 6 11.25 -16.48 9.43
N PHE A 7 11.01 -17.10 8.28
CA PHE A 7 10.31 -16.46 7.16
C PHE A 7 8.83 -16.84 7.16
N GLY A 8 7.96 -15.86 6.90
CA GLY A 8 6.50 -15.97 7.06
C GLY A 8 5.80 -17.03 6.20
N TYR A 9 6.50 -17.61 5.22
CA TYR A 9 5.96 -18.63 4.32
C TYR A 9 6.12 -20.07 4.84
N ALA A 10 6.82 -20.27 5.97
CA ALA A 10 7.03 -21.58 6.59
C ALA A 10 7.47 -22.67 5.60
N ALA A 11 8.38 -22.33 4.68
CA ALA A 11 8.80 -23.22 3.60
C ALA A 11 9.33 -24.54 4.15
N THR A 12 8.74 -25.64 3.69
CA THR A 12 9.11 -27.02 4.02
C THR A 12 9.99 -27.60 2.89
N PRO A 13 11.31 -27.77 3.12
CA PRO A 13 12.17 -28.47 2.17
C PRO A 13 11.61 -29.87 1.84
N GLY A 14 11.86 -30.38 0.64
CA GLY A 14 11.35 -31.69 0.23
C GLY A 14 9.90 -31.72 -0.27
N THR A 15 9.10 -30.66 -0.08
CA THR A 15 7.66 -30.70 -0.43
C THR A 15 7.40 -31.05 -1.90
N LEU A 16 8.21 -30.52 -2.83
CA LEU A 16 8.11 -30.86 -4.25
C LEU A 16 8.50 -32.31 -4.52
N HIS A 17 9.60 -32.77 -3.92
CA HIS A 17 10.08 -34.15 -4.03
C HIS A 17 9.00 -35.13 -3.57
N GLN A 18 8.49 -34.95 -2.35
CA GLN A 18 7.47 -35.82 -1.77
C GLN A 18 6.17 -35.83 -2.59
N ALA A 19 5.78 -34.69 -3.19
CA ALA A 19 4.61 -34.64 -4.07
C ALA A 19 4.82 -35.48 -5.34
N LEU A 20 6.02 -35.44 -5.92
CA LEU A 20 6.37 -36.25 -7.08
C LEU A 20 6.45 -37.74 -6.74
N GLU A 21 7.09 -38.08 -5.62
CA GLU A 21 7.25 -39.45 -5.14
C GLU A 21 5.89 -40.12 -4.87
N ARG A 22 4.99 -39.43 -4.15
CA ARG A 22 3.61 -39.93 -3.90
C ARG A 22 2.83 -40.19 -5.19
N ALA A 23 3.15 -39.46 -6.26
CA ALA A 23 2.54 -39.62 -7.57
C ALA A 23 3.31 -40.58 -8.49
N GLY A 24 4.35 -41.26 -8.00
CA GLY A 24 5.18 -42.17 -8.78
C GLY A 24 5.92 -41.48 -9.93
N ARG A 25 6.25 -40.19 -9.80
CA ARG A 25 6.98 -39.40 -10.80
C ARG A 25 8.42 -39.21 -10.36
N CYS A 26 9.38 -39.58 -11.21
CA CYS A 26 10.79 -39.29 -10.96
C CYS A 26 11.19 -37.90 -11.50
N ALA A 27 12.31 -37.37 -11.01
CA ALA A 27 12.88 -36.11 -11.48
C ALA A 27 14.41 -36.18 -11.56
N THR A 28 14.98 -35.45 -12.52
CA THR A 28 16.44 -35.33 -12.70
C THR A 28 16.89 -33.91 -12.35
N ALA A 29 17.84 -33.78 -11.44
CA ALA A 29 18.52 -32.53 -11.15
C ALA A 29 19.79 -32.40 -11.99
N VAL A 30 19.99 -31.25 -12.65
CA VAL A 30 21.22 -30.92 -13.36
C VAL A 30 21.86 -29.66 -12.80
N GLY A 31 23.00 -29.83 -12.14
CA GLY A 31 23.71 -28.77 -11.43
C GLY A 31 23.23 -28.55 -9.99
N PRO A 32 24.00 -27.79 -9.20
CA PRO A 32 23.80 -27.68 -7.75
C PRO A 32 22.49 -26.99 -7.37
N GLY A 33 22.07 -25.92 -8.06
CA GLY A 33 20.80 -25.25 -7.78
C GLY A 33 19.58 -26.16 -8.05
N ALA A 34 19.67 -27.02 -9.06
CA ALA A 34 18.63 -27.99 -9.36
C ALA A 34 18.56 -29.09 -8.30
N ALA A 35 19.70 -29.50 -7.74
CA ALA A 35 19.73 -30.45 -6.65
C ALA A 35 19.03 -29.89 -5.40
N VAL A 36 19.25 -28.60 -5.07
CA VAL A 36 18.53 -27.94 -3.97
C VAL A 36 17.02 -27.90 -4.23
N ALA A 37 16.60 -27.66 -5.48
CA ALA A 37 15.18 -27.60 -5.85
C ALA A 37 14.45 -28.95 -5.78
N LEU A 38 15.15 -30.06 -6.02
CA LEU A 38 14.59 -31.42 -6.08
C LEU A 38 14.96 -32.32 -4.91
N ALA A 39 15.73 -31.81 -3.95
CA ALA A 39 16.11 -32.55 -2.76
C ALA A 39 14.88 -32.92 -1.92
N ASP A 40 14.92 -34.12 -1.34
CA ASP A 40 14.01 -34.52 -0.26
C ASP A 40 14.31 -33.75 1.05
N ASP A 41 13.59 -34.06 2.12
CA ASP A 41 13.77 -33.47 3.43
C ASP A 41 15.09 -33.85 4.12
N GLU A 42 15.75 -34.93 3.66
CA GLU A 42 17.10 -35.35 4.07
C GLU A 42 18.21 -34.77 3.19
N GLY A 43 17.89 -34.06 2.10
CA GLY A 43 18.86 -33.48 1.18
C GLY A 43 19.32 -34.41 0.04
N ARG A 44 18.66 -35.54 -0.20
CA ARG A 44 18.99 -36.49 -1.28
C ARG A 44 18.21 -36.18 -2.55
N VAL A 45 18.79 -36.52 -3.69
CA VAL A 45 18.19 -36.35 -5.02
C VAL A 45 18.17 -37.68 -5.76
N GLY A 46 17.05 -38.00 -6.40
CA GLY A 46 16.87 -39.29 -7.08
C GLY A 46 17.76 -39.46 -8.33
N GLY A 47 17.96 -38.39 -9.10
CA GLY A 47 18.85 -38.39 -10.27
C GLY A 47 19.65 -37.10 -10.33
N TYR A 48 20.97 -37.19 -10.53
CA TYR A 48 21.87 -36.04 -10.55
C TYR A 48 22.83 -36.06 -11.74
N VAL A 49 22.96 -34.92 -12.40
CA VAL A 49 23.97 -34.64 -13.43
C VAL A 49 24.74 -33.40 -13.00
N PRO A 50 26.09 -33.44 -12.87
CA PRO A 50 26.83 -32.32 -12.28
C PRO A 50 26.76 -31.00 -13.05
N ARG A 51 26.70 -31.03 -14.39
CA ARG A 51 26.77 -29.81 -15.20
C ARG A 51 25.76 -29.85 -16.35
N ALA A 52 25.23 -28.68 -16.69
CA ALA A 52 24.33 -28.51 -17.84
C ALA A 52 25.00 -28.87 -19.19
N ALA A 53 26.32 -28.79 -19.29
CA ALA A 53 27.07 -29.24 -20.47
C ALA A 53 26.90 -30.75 -20.73
N ASP A 54 26.68 -31.55 -19.68
CA ASP A 54 26.58 -33.00 -19.76
C ASP A 54 25.13 -33.46 -20.12
N LEU A 55 24.21 -32.53 -20.40
CA LEU A 55 22.84 -32.85 -20.86
C LEU A 55 22.85 -33.49 -22.25
N THR A 56 22.04 -34.54 -22.40
CA THR A 56 21.80 -35.27 -23.65
C THR A 56 20.30 -35.54 -23.80
N PRO A 57 19.81 -35.93 -25.00
CA PRO A 57 18.42 -36.36 -25.16
C PRO A 57 18.06 -37.53 -24.23
N SER A 58 19.00 -38.47 -24.01
CA SER A 58 18.79 -39.62 -23.13
C SER A 58 18.66 -39.24 -21.66
N VAL A 59 19.32 -38.18 -21.20
CA VAL A 59 19.14 -37.62 -19.84
C VAL A 59 17.76 -37.00 -19.70
N LEU A 60 17.32 -36.20 -20.68
CA LEU A 60 16.01 -35.55 -20.67
C LEU A 60 14.85 -36.55 -20.70
N SER A 61 15.03 -37.73 -21.31
CA SER A 61 14.00 -38.77 -21.37
C SER A 61 13.94 -39.68 -20.13
N ARG A 62 14.86 -39.58 -19.16
CA ARG A 62 14.87 -40.47 -17.98
C ARG A 62 13.66 -40.27 -17.08
N CYS A 63 13.26 -39.02 -16.92
CA CYS A 63 12.22 -38.62 -16.00
C CYS A 63 11.30 -37.56 -16.61
N PRO A 64 10.02 -37.53 -16.23
CA PRO A 64 9.06 -36.53 -16.72
C PRO A 64 9.41 -35.09 -16.31
N LEU A 65 10.22 -34.91 -15.25
CA LEU A 65 10.75 -33.62 -14.83
C LEU A 65 12.28 -33.62 -14.88
N THR A 66 12.86 -32.60 -15.51
CA THR A 66 14.27 -32.26 -15.39
C THR A 66 14.39 -30.80 -14.97
N VAL A 67 15.09 -30.52 -13.88
CA VAL A 67 15.40 -29.16 -13.42
C VAL A 67 16.86 -28.89 -13.74
N VAL A 68 17.15 -27.77 -14.39
CA VAL A 68 18.50 -27.41 -14.84
C VAL A 68 18.90 -26.08 -14.23
N ASP A 69 20.03 -26.08 -13.53
CA ASP A 69 20.68 -24.88 -13.02
C ASP A 69 21.58 -24.28 -14.11
N LEU A 70 21.27 -23.06 -14.54
CA LEU A 70 22.07 -22.28 -15.50
C LEU A 70 23.14 -21.41 -14.82
N GLY A 71 23.25 -21.52 -13.49
CA GLY A 71 24.19 -20.79 -12.66
C GLY A 71 23.72 -19.39 -12.27
N THR A 72 24.58 -18.70 -11.54
CA THR A 72 24.36 -17.35 -11.03
C THR A 72 25.07 -16.32 -11.90
N LEU A 73 24.41 -15.20 -12.19
CA LEU A 73 25.04 -14.07 -12.87
C LEU A 73 25.87 -13.25 -11.86
N PRO A 74 27.20 -13.12 -12.03
CA PRO A 74 28.02 -12.31 -11.15
C PRO A 74 27.73 -10.81 -11.34
N GLU A 75 28.38 -10.03 -10.48
CA GLU A 75 28.32 -8.57 -10.52
C GLU A 75 29.51 -7.97 -11.24
N GLY A 76 29.27 -6.89 -11.98
CA GLY A 76 30.33 -6.13 -12.64
C GLY A 76 30.99 -6.92 -13.77
N ALA A 77 32.32 -7.01 -13.71
CA ALA A 77 33.11 -7.69 -14.73
C ALA A 77 32.70 -9.17 -14.84
N GLY A 78 32.63 -9.69 -16.08
CA GLY A 78 32.23 -11.08 -16.35
C GLY A 78 30.73 -11.35 -16.37
N ARG A 79 29.86 -10.42 -15.93
CA ARG A 79 28.39 -10.61 -16.00
C ARG A 79 27.90 -10.87 -17.42
N ALA A 80 28.36 -10.08 -18.39
CA ALA A 80 27.96 -10.21 -19.78
C ALA A 80 28.45 -11.53 -20.41
N GLU A 81 29.62 -12.02 -19.98
CA GLU A 81 30.17 -13.29 -20.43
C GLU A 81 29.39 -14.47 -19.84
N ARG A 82 29.16 -14.48 -18.52
CA ARG A 82 28.33 -15.48 -17.85
C ARG A 82 26.90 -15.52 -18.39
N LEU A 83 26.33 -14.37 -18.76
CA LEU A 83 25.02 -14.29 -19.42
C LEU A 83 25.06 -14.96 -20.80
N ARG A 84 26.04 -14.62 -21.65
CA ARG A 84 26.22 -15.25 -22.97
C ARG A 84 26.37 -16.77 -22.86
N GLU A 85 27.12 -17.23 -21.86
CA GLU A 85 27.28 -18.66 -21.62
C GLU A 85 25.97 -19.33 -21.14
N ALA A 86 25.18 -18.67 -20.29
CA ALA A 86 23.87 -19.16 -19.86
C ALA A 86 22.87 -19.19 -21.03
N GLU A 87 22.90 -18.19 -21.92
CA GLU A 87 22.11 -18.15 -23.16
C GLU A 87 22.48 -19.29 -24.10
N ALA A 88 23.78 -19.54 -24.30
CA ALA A 88 24.26 -20.66 -25.13
C ALA A 88 23.81 -22.02 -24.55
N GLN A 89 23.88 -22.19 -23.23
CA GLN A 89 23.38 -23.39 -22.55
C GLN A 89 21.87 -23.54 -22.71
N PHE A 90 21.10 -22.46 -22.54
CA PHE A 90 19.64 -22.47 -22.74
C PHE A 90 19.26 -22.78 -24.19
N ALA A 91 19.95 -22.20 -25.17
CA ALA A 91 19.74 -22.48 -26.59
C ALA A 91 19.96 -23.97 -26.90
N ARG A 92 21.03 -24.57 -26.36
CA ARG A 92 21.28 -26.02 -26.46
C ARG A 92 20.16 -26.83 -25.80
N LEU A 93 19.63 -26.41 -24.65
CA LEU A 93 18.52 -27.10 -24.00
C LEU A 93 17.22 -27.02 -24.82
N ALA A 94 16.95 -25.87 -25.42
CA ALA A 94 15.77 -25.67 -26.25
C ALA A 94 15.77 -26.56 -27.49
N THR A 95 16.94 -26.85 -28.08
CA THR A 95 17.06 -27.78 -29.22
C THR A 95 16.95 -29.25 -28.82
N LEU A 96 17.44 -29.62 -27.63
CA LEU A 96 17.31 -30.97 -27.09
C LEU A 96 15.87 -31.29 -26.64
N ALA A 97 15.17 -30.31 -26.07
CA ALA A 97 13.77 -30.44 -25.64
C ALA A 97 12.81 -30.31 -26.84
N ARG A 98 12.61 -31.43 -27.56
CA ARG A 98 11.66 -31.54 -28.68
C ARG A 98 10.21 -31.70 -28.18
N PRO A 99 9.20 -31.26 -28.96
CA PRO A 99 7.80 -31.53 -28.66
C PRO A 99 7.56 -33.03 -28.39
N PRO A 100 6.71 -33.40 -27.41
CA PRO A 100 5.78 -32.56 -26.65
C PRO A 100 6.37 -31.87 -25.39
N ALA A 101 7.70 -31.79 -25.26
CA ALA A 101 8.34 -31.20 -24.07
C ALA A 101 7.91 -29.75 -23.80
N ARG A 102 7.74 -29.43 -22.52
CA ARG A 102 7.46 -28.09 -22.00
C ARG A 102 8.73 -27.55 -21.34
N VAL A 103 9.09 -26.31 -21.63
CA VAL A 103 10.26 -25.63 -21.04
C VAL A 103 9.77 -24.43 -20.26
N LEU A 104 10.11 -24.39 -18.97
CA LEU A 104 9.88 -23.28 -18.06
C LEU A 104 11.23 -22.67 -17.71
N LEU A 105 11.41 -21.38 -18.00
CA LEU A 105 12.58 -20.60 -17.62
C LEU A 105 12.16 -19.60 -16.54
N ALA A 106 12.85 -19.60 -15.40
CA ALA A 106 12.58 -18.69 -14.29
C ALA A 106 13.87 -18.10 -13.73
N GLY A 107 13.91 -16.77 -13.58
CA GLY A 107 14.90 -16.09 -12.74
C GLY A 107 14.47 -16.15 -11.27
N LEU A 108 15.36 -16.58 -10.38
CA LEU A 108 14.99 -16.92 -8.99
C LEU A 108 15.26 -15.79 -7.99
N ALA A 109 16.37 -15.07 -8.13
CA ALA A 109 16.82 -14.12 -7.11
C ALA A 109 17.72 -13.02 -7.67
N ASP A 110 17.83 -11.91 -6.94
CA ASP A 110 18.83 -10.86 -7.10
C ASP A 110 20.16 -11.21 -6.46
N SER A 111 21.25 -10.72 -7.06
CA SER A 111 22.58 -10.85 -6.47
C SER A 111 22.79 -9.83 -5.34
N ARG A 112 21.97 -8.75 -5.28
CA ARG A 112 21.95 -7.78 -4.18
C ARG A 112 20.56 -7.42 -3.71
N LEU A 113 20.50 -7.06 -2.43
CA LEU A 113 19.29 -6.57 -1.78
C LEU A 113 19.02 -5.07 -2.04
N ASP A 114 20.03 -4.28 -2.44
CA ASP A 114 19.90 -2.84 -2.73
C ASP A 114 19.52 -2.55 -4.20
N ARG A 115 19.59 -3.56 -5.08
CA ARG A 115 19.23 -3.47 -6.50
C ARG A 115 18.29 -4.62 -6.86
N LEU A 116 17.01 -4.40 -6.59
CA LEU A 116 15.95 -5.33 -6.93
C LEU A 116 15.49 -5.11 -8.37
N ASP A 117 15.25 -6.20 -9.08
CA ASP A 117 14.81 -6.24 -10.47
C ASP A 117 13.74 -7.33 -10.65
N LEU A 118 12.69 -7.05 -11.40
CA LEU A 118 11.73 -8.08 -11.80
C LEU A 118 12.44 -9.19 -12.57
N ARG A 119 12.00 -10.44 -12.32
CA ARG A 119 12.61 -11.64 -12.92
C ARG A 119 11.86 -12.14 -14.13
N VAL A 120 12.62 -12.73 -15.05
CA VAL A 120 12.06 -13.37 -16.24
C VAL A 120 11.35 -14.65 -15.84
N LEU A 121 10.13 -14.80 -16.36
CA LEU A 121 9.40 -16.06 -16.38
C LEU A 121 8.92 -16.30 -17.81
N ALA A 122 9.33 -17.41 -18.40
CA ALA A 122 8.94 -17.77 -19.76
C ALA A 122 8.55 -19.25 -19.83
N LEU A 123 7.54 -19.55 -20.64
CA LEU A 123 7.00 -20.89 -20.81
C LEU A 123 6.89 -21.20 -22.30
N ARG A 124 7.44 -22.34 -22.72
CA ARG A 124 7.40 -22.86 -24.09
C ARG A 124 6.79 -24.27 -24.07
N GLY A 125 5.94 -24.59 -25.04
CA GLY A 125 5.29 -25.90 -25.15
C GLY A 125 3.97 -25.83 -25.92
N PRO A 126 3.16 -26.90 -25.91
CA PRO A 126 1.84 -26.94 -26.54
C PRO A 126 0.82 -26.12 -25.73
N TYR A 127 0.94 -24.79 -25.82
CA TYR A 127 0.04 -23.80 -25.24
C TYR A 127 -0.60 -22.96 -26.35
N PRO A 128 -1.75 -22.31 -26.09
CA PRO A 128 -2.24 -21.26 -26.98
C PRO A 128 -1.12 -20.23 -27.24
N ALA A 129 -0.90 -19.89 -28.50
CA ALA A 129 0.26 -19.11 -28.91
C ALA A 129 0.28 -17.69 -28.31
N GLY A 130 1.48 -17.26 -27.87
CA GLY A 130 1.88 -15.86 -27.79
C GLY A 130 1.45 -15.04 -26.56
N GLY A 131 0.76 -15.62 -25.58
CA GLY A 131 0.23 -14.85 -24.43
C GLY A 131 1.25 -14.38 -23.40
N GLN A 132 0.91 -13.32 -22.65
CA GLN A 132 1.54 -13.05 -21.35
C GLN A 132 1.15 -14.14 -20.34
N LEU A 133 2.02 -14.40 -19.37
CA LEU A 133 1.72 -15.29 -18.26
C LEU A 133 0.96 -14.54 -17.16
N THR A 134 0.08 -15.23 -16.43
CA THR A 134 -0.64 -14.69 -15.28
C THR A 134 -0.76 -15.74 -14.19
N SER A 135 -0.98 -15.27 -12.97
CA SER A 135 -1.17 -16.09 -11.77
C SER A 135 -2.34 -15.57 -10.95
N GLY A 136 -3.07 -16.49 -10.31
CA GLY A 136 -4.09 -16.15 -9.31
C GLY A 136 -3.52 -15.40 -8.11
N SER A 137 -2.22 -15.56 -7.83
CA SER A 137 -1.53 -14.92 -6.70
C SER A 137 -1.40 -13.41 -6.87
N THR A 138 -1.07 -12.96 -8.09
CA THR A 138 -0.88 -11.52 -8.38
C THR A 138 -2.14 -10.88 -8.94
N ARG A 139 -2.96 -11.62 -9.69
CA ARG A 139 -4.07 -11.12 -10.51
C ARG A 139 -3.66 -10.03 -11.51
N GLN A 140 -2.36 -9.94 -11.81
CA GLN A 140 -1.80 -9.00 -12.77
C GLN A 140 -1.28 -9.78 -13.99
N PRO A 141 -1.76 -9.50 -15.21
CA PRO A 141 -1.16 -10.03 -16.43
C PRO A 141 0.31 -9.63 -16.54
N GLY A 142 1.17 -10.57 -16.94
CA GLY A 142 2.61 -10.38 -17.04
C GLY A 142 3.37 -10.53 -15.72
N MET A 143 2.70 -10.91 -14.62
CA MET A 143 3.33 -11.02 -13.30
C MET A 143 2.94 -12.31 -12.58
N ALA A 144 3.93 -12.98 -12.00
CA ALA A 144 3.78 -14.18 -11.18
C ALA A 144 4.79 -14.15 -10.03
N LEU A 145 4.57 -14.99 -9.02
CA LEU A 145 5.45 -15.11 -7.86
C LEU A 145 6.37 -16.32 -8.00
N LEU A 146 7.51 -16.29 -7.29
CA LEU A 146 8.38 -17.46 -7.20
C LEU A 146 7.66 -18.67 -6.57
N SER A 147 6.76 -18.43 -5.61
CA SER A 147 5.92 -19.46 -4.98
C SER A 147 4.97 -20.14 -5.96
N ASP A 148 4.66 -19.51 -7.09
CA ASP A 148 3.79 -20.07 -8.13
C ASP A 148 4.48 -21.17 -8.94
N LEU A 149 5.82 -21.26 -8.92
CA LEU A 149 6.57 -22.24 -9.71
C LEU A 149 6.27 -23.69 -9.31
N GLY A 150 6.18 -23.97 -8.00
CA GLY A 150 5.88 -25.31 -7.49
C GLY A 150 4.52 -25.84 -7.99
N PRO A 151 3.41 -25.11 -7.73
CA PRO A 151 2.09 -25.45 -8.24
C PRO A 151 2.04 -25.53 -9.77
N THR A 152 2.81 -24.68 -10.47
CA THR A 152 2.95 -24.75 -11.93
C THR A 152 3.56 -26.07 -12.37
N VAL A 153 4.72 -26.46 -11.82
CA VAL A 153 5.42 -27.70 -12.16
C VAL A 153 4.53 -28.92 -11.90
N LEU A 154 3.90 -28.99 -10.73
CA LEU A 154 2.98 -30.09 -10.40
C LEU A 154 1.78 -30.15 -11.34
N GLY A 155 1.16 -28.99 -11.63
CA GLY A 155 0.05 -28.89 -12.58
C GLY A 155 0.44 -29.34 -14.00
N LEU A 156 1.64 -28.99 -14.46
CA LEU A 156 2.15 -29.42 -15.76
C LEU A 156 2.40 -30.94 -15.84
N LEU A 157 2.66 -31.59 -14.70
CA LEU A 157 2.85 -33.04 -14.58
C LEU A 157 1.56 -33.80 -14.25
N GLY A 158 0.44 -33.10 -14.08
CA GLY A 158 -0.82 -33.69 -13.65
C GLY A 158 -0.78 -34.24 -12.22
N VAL A 159 0.10 -33.71 -11.38
CA VAL A 159 0.26 -34.12 -9.97
C VAL A 159 -0.48 -33.13 -9.07
N PRO A 160 -1.33 -33.60 -8.14
CA PRO A 160 -1.98 -32.71 -7.18
C PRO A 160 -0.94 -32.13 -6.20
N GLY A 161 -1.04 -30.82 -5.95
CA GLY A 161 -0.23 -30.18 -4.89
C GLY A 161 -0.73 -30.57 -3.50
N PRO A 162 0.17 -30.74 -2.50
CA PRO A 162 -0.25 -30.92 -1.11
C PRO A 162 -1.13 -29.77 -0.61
N PRO A 163 -2.04 -30.05 0.34
CA PRO A 163 -2.90 -29.04 0.96
C PRO A 163 -2.08 -27.89 1.54
N GLY A 164 -2.53 -26.64 1.32
CA GLY A 164 -1.89 -25.46 1.89
C GLY A 164 -0.63 -24.98 1.17
N TRP A 165 -0.27 -25.54 0.01
CA TRP A 165 0.82 -25.00 -0.80
C TRP A 165 0.55 -23.54 -1.20
N VAL A 166 1.46 -22.63 -0.83
CA VAL A 166 1.35 -21.21 -1.16
C VAL A 166 1.68 -20.95 -2.63
N GLY A 167 0.78 -20.27 -3.33
CA GLY A 167 0.94 -19.89 -4.73
C GLY A 167 -0.18 -20.44 -5.60
N SER A 168 -0.21 -20.01 -6.85
CA SER A 168 -1.21 -20.42 -7.85
C SER A 168 -0.49 -20.84 -9.13
N PRO A 169 -0.92 -21.90 -9.82
CA PRO A 169 -0.32 -22.27 -11.10
C PRO A 169 -0.33 -21.11 -12.11
N VAL A 170 0.83 -20.89 -12.72
CA VAL A 170 1.00 -19.92 -13.80
C VAL A 170 0.35 -20.46 -15.06
N ARG A 171 -0.43 -19.61 -15.72
CA ARG A 171 -1.14 -19.93 -16.95
C ARG A 171 -1.04 -18.80 -17.96
N PRO A 172 -1.22 -19.08 -19.26
CA PRO A 172 -1.40 -18.04 -20.24
C PRO A 172 -2.62 -17.17 -19.87
N ALA A 173 -2.48 -15.85 -19.95
CA ALA A 173 -3.56 -14.90 -19.74
C ALA A 173 -4.58 -14.91 -20.90
N GLY A 174 -4.16 -15.36 -22.07
CA GLY A 174 -4.92 -15.42 -23.31
C GLY A 174 -3.99 -15.44 -24.53
N PRO A 175 -4.51 -15.37 -25.76
CA PRO A 175 -3.69 -15.20 -26.97
C PRO A 175 -2.85 -13.92 -26.88
N GLY A 176 -1.65 -13.96 -27.44
CA GLY A 176 -0.81 -12.76 -27.57
C GLY A 176 -1.44 -11.71 -28.47
N VAL A 177 -1.54 -10.47 -27.99
CA VAL A 177 -1.80 -9.32 -28.85
C VAL A 177 -0.45 -8.71 -29.25
N GLY A 178 -0.31 -8.36 -30.53
CA GLY A 178 0.89 -7.75 -31.10
C GLY A 178 2.09 -8.69 -31.29
N PRO A 179 3.22 -8.17 -31.79
CA PRO A 179 4.49 -8.90 -31.91
C PRO A 179 5.06 -9.34 -30.54
N PRO A 180 5.79 -10.46 -30.46
CA PRO A 180 6.51 -10.88 -29.25
C PRO A 180 7.48 -9.83 -28.69
N GLU A 181 8.14 -9.08 -29.56
CA GLU A 181 9.15 -8.08 -29.21
C GLU A 181 8.52 -6.93 -28.41
N GLU A 182 7.32 -6.48 -28.81
CA GLU A 182 6.57 -5.44 -28.10
C GLU A 182 6.14 -5.90 -26.71
N ARG A 183 5.77 -7.18 -26.55
CA ARG A 183 5.42 -7.73 -25.24
C ARG A 183 6.63 -7.82 -24.32
N VAL A 184 7.79 -8.24 -24.85
CA VAL A 184 9.03 -8.25 -24.09
C VAL A 184 9.42 -6.82 -23.70
N ALA A 185 9.31 -5.86 -24.61
CA ALA A 185 9.55 -4.45 -24.34
C ALA A 185 8.63 -3.93 -23.21
N ALA A 186 7.34 -4.28 -23.23
CA ALA A 186 6.41 -3.91 -22.15
C ALA A 186 6.81 -4.48 -20.77
N LEU A 187 7.35 -5.71 -20.71
CA LEU A 187 7.86 -6.28 -19.45
C LEU A 187 9.14 -5.58 -18.98
N VAL A 188 10.01 -5.19 -19.91
CA VAL A 188 11.21 -4.39 -19.61
C VAL A 188 10.81 -3.01 -19.09
N GLU A 189 9.83 -2.35 -19.71
CA GLU A 189 9.24 -1.09 -19.27
C GLU A 189 8.65 -1.20 -17.86
N ALA A 190 7.91 -2.27 -17.57
CA ALA A 190 7.37 -2.53 -16.23
C ALA A 190 8.48 -2.65 -15.17
N ASN A 191 9.61 -3.28 -15.51
CA ASN A 191 10.77 -3.34 -14.62
C ASN A 191 11.45 -1.96 -14.43
N VAL A 192 11.51 -1.13 -15.47
CA VAL A 192 11.99 0.26 -15.34
C VAL A 192 11.08 1.04 -14.37
N ALA A 193 9.77 0.96 -14.56
CA ALA A 193 8.81 1.64 -13.70
C ALA A 193 8.94 1.19 -12.24
N ALA A 194 8.94 -0.13 -11.99
CA ALA A 194 9.03 -0.69 -10.64
C ALA A 194 10.31 -0.26 -9.90
N ARG A 195 11.46 -0.25 -10.58
CA ARG A 195 12.75 0.20 -10.00
C ARG A 195 12.78 1.68 -9.69
N VAL A 196 12.37 2.51 -10.65
CA VAL A 196 12.48 3.96 -10.53
C VAL A 196 11.54 4.45 -9.42
N SER A 197 10.31 3.96 -9.37
CA SER A 197 9.35 4.30 -8.32
C SER A 197 9.81 3.83 -6.94
N SER A 198 10.34 2.60 -6.83
CA SER A 198 10.87 2.09 -5.56
C SER A 198 12.05 2.92 -5.04
N ARG A 199 12.92 3.41 -5.95
CA ARG A 199 14.03 4.31 -5.60
C ARG A 199 13.58 5.75 -5.29
N ALA A 200 12.47 6.18 -5.88
CA ALA A 200 11.91 7.51 -5.68
C ALA A 200 11.18 7.67 -4.34
N LEU A 201 10.78 6.56 -3.69
CA LEU A 201 10.00 6.59 -2.46
C LEU A 201 10.70 7.30 -1.28
N PRO A 202 11.94 6.96 -0.88
CA PRO A 202 12.63 7.71 0.17
C PRO A 202 12.82 9.21 -0.13
N PRO A 203 13.36 9.63 -1.29
CA PRO A 203 13.54 11.06 -1.57
C PRO A 203 12.21 11.78 -1.68
N PHE A 204 11.13 11.14 -2.16
CA PHE A 204 9.80 11.74 -2.16
C PHE A 204 9.37 12.18 -0.76
N PHE A 205 9.50 11.31 0.25
CA PHE A 205 9.16 11.67 1.63
C PHE A 205 10.07 12.77 2.18
N VAL A 206 11.39 12.66 1.98
CA VAL A 206 12.36 13.63 2.50
C VAL A 206 12.13 15.01 1.89
N LEU A 207 12.01 15.10 0.56
CA LEU A 207 11.83 16.37 -0.14
C LEU A 207 10.47 17.00 0.18
N THR A 208 9.40 16.21 0.24
CA THR A 208 8.06 16.71 0.57
C THR A 208 7.98 17.16 2.03
N ALA A 209 8.62 16.45 2.96
CA ALA A 209 8.71 16.86 4.36
C ALA A 209 9.53 18.15 4.51
N LEU A 210 10.71 18.22 3.87
CA LEU A 210 11.57 19.40 3.92
C LEU A 210 10.87 20.63 3.31
N ALA A 211 10.21 20.48 2.16
CA ALA A 211 9.46 21.56 1.52
C ALA A 211 8.33 22.08 2.42
N GLN A 212 7.60 21.18 3.09
CA GLN A 212 6.57 21.55 4.07
C GLN A 212 7.17 22.27 5.28
N LEU A 213 8.25 21.75 5.87
CA LEU A 213 8.92 22.37 7.02
C LEU A 213 9.41 23.78 6.69
N LEU A 214 10.03 23.97 5.53
CA LEU A 214 10.50 25.28 5.07
C LEU A 214 9.34 26.24 4.81
N ALA A 215 8.28 25.80 4.12
CA ALA A 215 7.14 26.64 3.80
C ALA A 215 6.34 27.05 5.04
N TYR A 216 6.06 26.10 5.94
CA TYR A 216 5.28 26.34 7.15
C TYR A 216 6.11 27.07 8.22
N GLY A 217 7.40 26.74 8.34
CA GLY A 217 8.34 27.48 9.18
C GLY A 217 8.47 28.94 8.76
N TYR A 218 8.63 29.21 7.46
CA TYR A 218 8.61 30.58 6.93
C TYR A 218 7.29 31.29 7.23
N ALA A 219 6.16 30.62 7.03
CA ALA A 219 4.85 31.18 7.30
C ALA A 219 4.65 31.55 8.78
N LEU A 220 5.13 30.70 9.69
CA LEU A 220 5.09 30.91 11.13
C LEU A 220 5.99 32.08 11.58
N LEU A 221 7.16 32.24 10.97
CA LEU A 221 8.07 33.36 11.26
C LEU A 221 7.58 34.71 10.69
N ARG A 222 6.70 34.68 9.69
CA ARG A 222 6.22 35.87 8.97
C ARG A 222 4.70 36.06 9.04
N THR A 223 4.08 35.65 10.15
CA THR A 223 2.62 35.62 10.38
C THR A 223 1.88 36.92 10.08
N ARG A 224 2.54 38.08 10.18
CA ARG A 224 1.94 39.40 9.87
C ARG A 224 1.86 39.72 8.36
N ARG A 225 2.46 38.92 7.47
CA ARG A 225 2.49 39.20 6.02
C ARG A 225 1.46 38.36 5.26
N ARG A 226 0.60 39.03 4.49
CA ARG A 226 -0.36 38.37 3.57
C ARG A 226 0.31 37.44 2.54
N SER A 227 1.56 37.71 2.15
CA SER A 227 2.34 36.84 1.27
C SER A 227 2.69 35.50 1.92
N ALA A 228 2.96 35.48 3.23
CA ALA A 228 3.30 34.27 3.97
C ALA A 228 2.10 33.30 4.07
N ALA A 229 0.89 33.84 4.31
CA ALA A 229 -0.34 33.04 4.30
C ALA A 229 -0.67 32.46 2.91
N ARG A 230 -0.46 33.23 1.84
CA ARG A 230 -0.62 32.74 0.45
C ARG A 230 0.37 31.62 0.13
N LEU A 231 1.63 31.77 0.53
CA LEU A 231 2.66 30.74 0.36
C LEU A 231 2.30 29.47 1.13
N ALA A 232 1.88 29.57 2.40
CA ALA A 232 1.46 28.42 3.20
C ALA A 232 0.29 27.67 2.56
N ARG A 233 -0.68 28.41 2.02
CA ARG A 233 -1.85 27.83 1.33
C ARG A 233 -1.46 27.16 0.01
N ALA A 234 -0.58 27.78 -0.79
CA ALA A 234 -0.07 27.16 -2.01
C ALA A 234 0.77 25.90 -1.72
N ALA A 235 1.65 25.98 -0.71
CA ALA A 235 2.45 24.83 -0.27
C ALA A 235 1.57 23.71 0.30
N GLY A 236 0.54 24.03 1.08
CA GLY A 236 -0.45 23.05 1.55
C GLY A 236 -1.25 22.39 0.42
N ALA A 237 -1.62 23.14 -0.62
CA ALA A 237 -2.30 22.60 -1.79
C ALA A 237 -1.38 21.66 -2.58
N LEU A 238 -0.14 22.06 -2.86
CA LEU A 238 0.84 21.23 -3.56
C LEU A 238 1.22 19.98 -2.76
N ALA A 239 1.53 20.13 -1.47
CA ALA A 239 1.90 19.01 -0.61
C ALA A 239 0.73 18.06 -0.36
N GLY A 240 -0.50 18.57 -0.24
CA GLY A 240 -1.71 17.74 -0.12
C GLY A 240 -2.05 17.01 -1.41
N ALA A 241 -1.74 17.61 -2.58
CA ALA A 241 -1.93 17.01 -3.88
C ALA A 241 -0.81 16.02 -4.26
N ALA A 242 0.38 16.14 -3.66
CA ALA A 242 1.53 15.30 -3.99
C ALA A 242 1.24 13.79 -3.88
N PRO A 243 0.53 13.28 -2.84
CA PRO A 243 0.16 11.86 -2.79
C PRO A 243 -0.67 11.40 -3.97
N VAL A 244 -1.78 12.05 -4.32
CA VAL A 244 -2.58 11.64 -5.48
C VAL A 244 -1.82 11.80 -6.80
N ALA A 245 -0.94 12.80 -6.88
CA ALA A 245 -0.10 13.03 -8.05
C ALA A 245 0.88 11.89 -8.32
N THR A 246 1.31 11.11 -7.32
CA THR A 246 2.14 9.93 -7.59
C THR A 246 1.40 8.84 -8.35
N PHE A 247 0.10 8.70 -8.13
CA PHE A 247 -0.74 7.73 -8.85
C PHE A 247 -1.13 8.26 -10.23
N LEU A 248 -1.48 9.54 -10.32
CA LEU A 248 -1.80 10.19 -11.61
C LEU A 248 -0.60 10.26 -12.55
N ALA A 249 0.64 10.30 -12.01
CA ALA A 249 1.85 10.26 -12.82
C ALA A 249 1.90 9.04 -13.76
N ASP A 250 1.33 7.90 -13.34
CA ASP A 250 1.31 6.66 -14.12
C ASP A 250 0.31 6.68 -15.29
N LEU A 251 -0.47 7.76 -15.46
CA LEU A 251 -1.19 8.05 -16.71
C LEU A 251 -0.25 8.46 -17.84
N LEU A 252 0.98 8.87 -17.52
CA LEU A 252 1.99 9.26 -18.49
C LEU A 252 3.05 8.15 -18.59
N PRO A 253 3.53 7.80 -19.80
CA PRO A 253 4.54 6.75 -19.98
C PRO A 253 5.95 7.24 -19.63
N TRP A 254 6.14 7.78 -18.43
CA TRP A 254 7.38 8.40 -17.97
C TRP A 254 8.57 7.42 -17.96
N TRP A 255 8.31 6.12 -17.83
CA TRP A 255 9.32 5.06 -17.89
C TRP A 255 9.98 4.90 -19.26
N ARG A 256 9.37 5.44 -20.34
CA ARG A 256 9.94 5.45 -21.70
C ARG A 256 10.89 6.62 -21.94
N ALA A 257 10.94 7.59 -21.04
CA ALA A 257 11.81 8.75 -21.22
C ALA A 257 13.30 8.35 -21.11
N PRO A 258 14.22 9.07 -21.78
CA PRO A 258 15.67 8.81 -21.65
C PRO A 258 16.18 8.93 -20.21
N ALA A 259 15.53 9.78 -19.40
CA ALA A 259 15.78 9.93 -17.97
C ALA A 259 14.49 9.69 -17.15
N PRO A 260 14.10 8.43 -16.91
CA PRO A 260 12.81 8.09 -16.29
C PRO A 260 12.58 8.72 -14.92
N GLY A 261 13.63 8.86 -14.09
CA GLY A 261 13.51 9.47 -12.77
C GLY A 261 13.11 10.94 -12.81
N TRP A 262 13.68 11.71 -13.73
CA TRP A 262 13.30 13.12 -13.94
C TRP A 262 11.93 13.25 -14.59
N ALA A 263 11.60 12.36 -15.53
CA ALA A 263 10.27 12.32 -16.14
C ALA A 263 9.19 12.03 -15.09
N LEU A 264 9.43 11.08 -14.18
CA LEU A 264 8.53 10.79 -13.05
C LEU A 264 8.38 12.00 -12.14
N ALA A 265 9.48 12.64 -11.72
CA ALA A 265 9.43 13.84 -10.88
C ALA A 265 8.66 14.99 -11.56
N GLY A 266 8.84 15.17 -12.87
CA GLY A 266 8.10 16.12 -13.68
C GLY A 266 6.60 15.80 -13.75
N ALA A 267 6.24 14.54 -13.97
CA ALA A 267 4.85 14.07 -14.00
C ALA A 267 4.15 14.27 -12.65
N ILE A 268 4.81 13.95 -11.53
CA ILE A 268 4.30 14.19 -10.18
C ILE A 268 4.09 15.70 -9.95
N THR A 269 5.07 16.52 -10.34
CA THR A 269 4.98 17.98 -10.16
C THR A 269 3.85 18.57 -10.99
N LEU A 270 3.67 18.11 -12.24
CA LEU A 270 2.59 18.52 -13.12
C LEU A 270 1.23 18.21 -12.50
N TRP A 271 0.99 16.95 -12.11
CA TRP A 271 -0.30 16.56 -11.53
C TRP A 271 -0.56 17.20 -10.17
N ALA A 272 0.46 17.36 -9.33
CA ALA A 272 0.33 18.09 -8.07
C ALA A 272 -0.08 19.54 -8.32
N ALA A 273 0.51 20.21 -9.32
CA ALA A 273 0.15 21.57 -9.71
C ALA A 273 -1.29 21.64 -10.25
N VAL A 274 -1.70 20.72 -11.12
CA VAL A 274 -3.08 20.66 -11.66
C VAL A 274 -4.11 20.53 -10.54
N VAL A 275 -3.92 19.58 -9.63
CA VAL A 275 -4.84 19.37 -8.51
C VAL A 275 -4.80 20.53 -7.52
N ALA A 276 -3.63 21.10 -7.23
CA ALA A 276 -3.50 22.26 -6.36
C ALA A 276 -4.16 23.52 -6.95
N VAL A 277 -4.02 23.76 -8.26
CA VAL A 277 -4.70 24.85 -8.96
C VAL A 277 -6.22 24.65 -8.89
N GLY A 278 -6.71 23.43 -9.14
CA GLY A 278 -8.14 23.10 -8.96
C GLY A 278 -8.63 23.40 -7.54
N ALA A 279 -7.86 23.00 -6.53
CA ALA A 279 -8.18 23.23 -5.12
C ALA A 279 -8.30 24.73 -4.78
N LEU A 280 -7.44 25.56 -5.36
CA LEU A 280 -7.32 26.98 -5.02
C LEU A 280 -8.16 27.90 -5.91
N ALA A 281 -8.40 27.53 -7.17
CA ALA A 281 -9.15 28.33 -8.14
C ALA A 281 -10.65 28.00 -8.15
N GLY A 282 -11.04 26.80 -7.73
CA GLY A 282 -12.42 26.33 -7.79
C GLY A 282 -13.42 27.14 -6.94
N PRO A 283 -14.74 26.93 -7.16
CA PRO A 283 -15.80 27.65 -6.43
C PRO A 283 -15.79 27.33 -4.92
N TRP A 284 -15.35 26.13 -4.54
CA TRP A 284 -15.21 25.69 -3.15
C TRP A 284 -14.16 26.47 -2.36
N ARG A 285 -13.25 27.22 -3.00
CA ARG A 285 -12.16 27.95 -2.31
C ARG A 285 -12.62 28.89 -1.20
N ARG A 286 -13.89 29.35 -1.27
CA ARG A 286 -14.54 30.23 -0.31
C ARG A 286 -14.94 29.51 0.99
N HIS A 287 -15.09 28.19 0.93
CA HIS A 287 -15.42 27.36 2.08
C HIS A 287 -14.14 26.98 2.86
N PRO A 288 -14.13 26.99 4.20
CA PRO A 288 -12.94 26.64 4.99
C PRO A 288 -12.37 25.25 4.65
N TYR A 289 -13.24 24.26 4.45
CA TYR A 289 -12.86 22.93 4.00
C TYR A 289 -12.58 22.82 2.50
N GLY A 290 -12.98 23.78 1.68
CA GLY A 290 -13.11 23.59 0.24
C GLY A 290 -11.85 23.11 -0.47
N PRO A 291 -10.69 23.79 -0.37
CA PRO A 291 -9.46 23.33 -1.00
C PRO A 291 -9.00 21.96 -0.50
N ALA A 292 -8.99 21.75 0.82
CA ALA A 292 -8.55 20.48 1.41
C ALA A 292 -9.49 19.33 1.03
N GLY A 293 -10.80 19.58 1.09
CA GLY A 293 -11.85 18.65 0.72
C GLY A 293 -11.82 18.33 -0.77
N PHE A 294 -11.51 19.29 -1.64
CA PHE A 294 -11.34 19.03 -3.07
C PHE A 294 -10.16 18.09 -3.34
N VAL A 295 -8.99 18.39 -2.77
CA VAL A 295 -7.81 17.52 -2.91
C VAL A 295 -8.13 16.13 -2.37
N ALA A 296 -8.73 16.04 -1.18
CA ALA A 296 -9.14 14.79 -0.57
C ALA A 296 -10.15 14.01 -1.42
N ALA A 297 -11.14 14.68 -2.02
CA ALA A 297 -12.14 14.06 -2.87
C ALA A 297 -11.53 13.55 -4.18
N VAL A 298 -10.61 14.30 -4.80
CA VAL A 298 -9.85 13.84 -5.96
C VAL A 298 -9.03 12.60 -5.61
N THR A 299 -8.31 12.62 -4.48
CA THR A 299 -7.57 11.46 -3.99
C THR A 299 -8.48 10.24 -3.77
N LEU A 300 -9.62 10.43 -3.10
CA LEU A 300 -10.60 9.37 -2.85
C LEU A 300 -11.13 8.76 -4.16
N VAL A 301 -11.48 9.60 -5.13
CA VAL A 301 -12.02 9.17 -6.43
C VAL A 301 -10.95 8.47 -7.27
N VAL A 302 -9.74 9.01 -7.36
CA VAL A 302 -8.65 8.41 -8.16
C VAL A 302 -8.30 7.02 -7.63
N LEU A 303 -8.06 6.91 -6.32
CA LEU A 303 -7.69 5.64 -5.70
C LEU A 303 -8.88 4.65 -5.69
N GLY A 304 -10.08 5.13 -5.43
CA GLY A 304 -11.31 4.32 -5.45
C GLY A 304 -11.66 3.80 -6.85
N ALA A 305 -11.53 4.62 -7.90
CA ALA A 305 -11.74 4.18 -9.27
C ALA A 305 -10.66 3.20 -9.72
N ASP A 306 -9.41 3.45 -9.35
CA ASP A 306 -8.29 2.57 -9.68
C ASP A 306 -8.44 1.18 -9.04
N VAL A 307 -8.82 1.10 -7.77
CA VAL A 307 -8.99 -0.20 -7.08
C VAL A 307 -10.12 -1.03 -7.71
N VAL A 308 -11.20 -0.38 -8.14
CA VAL A 308 -12.31 -1.02 -8.87
C VAL A 308 -11.85 -1.48 -10.26
N ALA A 309 -10.94 -0.74 -10.91
CA ALA A 309 -10.38 -1.06 -12.22
C ALA A 309 -9.22 -2.08 -12.21
N GLY A 310 -8.84 -2.59 -11.03
CA GLY A 310 -7.79 -3.60 -10.89
C GLY A 310 -6.40 -3.07 -10.49
N SER A 311 -6.33 -1.88 -9.89
CA SER A 311 -5.13 -1.29 -9.28
C SER A 311 -3.98 -1.00 -10.26
N ARG A 312 -4.29 -0.52 -11.47
CA ARG A 312 -3.29 -0.29 -12.52
C ARG A 312 -2.45 0.96 -12.26
N LEU A 313 -3.06 2.04 -11.75
CA LEU A 313 -2.36 3.27 -11.35
C LEU A 313 -1.60 3.09 -10.03
N GLN A 314 -2.00 2.12 -9.21
CA GLN A 314 -1.25 1.78 -7.99
C GLN A 314 -0.02 0.93 -8.28
N LEU A 315 -0.05 0.08 -9.32
CA LEU A 315 1.05 -0.83 -9.61
C LEU A 315 2.28 -0.08 -10.12
N SER A 316 3.35 -0.09 -9.32
CA SER A 316 4.59 0.67 -9.58
C SER A 316 4.48 2.19 -9.44
N SER A 317 3.46 2.70 -8.74
CA SER A 317 3.45 4.10 -8.29
C SER A 317 4.35 4.28 -7.06
N VAL A 318 4.90 5.49 -6.86
CA VAL A 318 5.80 5.80 -5.73
C VAL A 318 5.16 5.46 -4.38
N LEU A 319 3.92 5.87 -4.14
CA LEU A 319 3.16 5.57 -2.91
C LEU A 319 2.21 4.38 -3.06
N GLY A 320 2.30 3.67 -4.19
CA GLY A 320 1.42 2.54 -4.51
C GLY A 320 2.01 1.18 -4.15
N LEU A 321 1.66 0.19 -4.96
CA LEU A 321 2.08 -1.19 -4.83
C LEU A 321 3.46 -1.35 -5.46
N SER A 322 4.43 -1.88 -4.72
CA SER A 322 5.77 -2.20 -5.26
C SER A 322 5.85 -3.67 -5.66
N PRO A 323 5.95 -3.98 -6.97
CA PRO A 323 6.15 -5.35 -7.43
C PRO A 323 7.47 -5.98 -6.96
N LEU A 324 8.48 -5.14 -6.68
CA LEU A 324 9.81 -5.58 -6.23
C LEU A 324 9.82 -6.01 -4.76
N ILE A 325 9.06 -5.31 -3.92
CA ILE A 325 8.93 -5.65 -2.49
C ILE A 325 7.91 -6.79 -2.31
N GLY A 326 6.87 -6.83 -3.13
CA GLY A 326 5.90 -7.92 -3.16
C GLY A 326 4.96 -7.99 -1.96
N GLY A 327 4.67 -6.84 -1.31
CA GLY A 327 3.71 -6.78 -0.20
C GLY A 327 2.26 -7.04 -0.63
N ARG A 328 1.85 -6.47 -1.77
CA ARG A 328 0.53 -6.70 -2.40
C ARG A 328 0.58 -6.32 -3.89
N TYR A 329 -0.28 -6.93 -4.70
CA TYR A 329 -0.29 -6.75 -6.18
C TYR A 329 -1.60 -6.16 -6.74
N TYR A 330 -2.63 -6.05 -5.90
CA TYR A 330 -3.92 -5.42 -6.20
C TYR A 330 -4.59 -5.02 -4.88
N GLY A 331 -5.57 -4.11 -4.91
CA GLY A 331 -6.14 -3.53 -3.70
C GLY A 331 -5.26 -2.43 -3.13
N PHE A 332 -5.62 -1.93 -1.94
CA PHE A 332 -4.79 -0.97 -1.23
C PHE A 332 -3.65 -1.67 -0.49
N GLY A 333 -2.41 -1.30 -0.78
CA GLY A 333 -1.28 -1.55 0.11
C GLY A 333 -1.27 -0.54 1.27
N ASN A 334 -0.56 -0.84 2.36
CA ASN A 334 -0.62 -0.04 3.60
C ASN A 334 -0.29 1.46 3.42
N ILE A 335 0.61 1.81 2.49
CA ILE A 335 0.93 3.21 2.15
C ILE A 335 -0.26 3.88 1.45
N ALA A 336 -0.80 3.25 0.41
CA ALA A 336 -1.96 3.75 -0.32
C ALA A 336 -3.21 3.82 0.57
N PHE A 337 -3.41 2.83 1.45
CA PHE A 337 -4.44 2.83 2.49
C PHE A 337 -4.35 4.08 3.37
N ALA A 338 -3.17 4.41 3.90
CA ALA A 338 -3.01 5.58 4.76
C ALA A 338 -3.40 6.89 4.05
N VAL A 339 -3.02 7.03 2.78
CA VAL A 339 -3.42 8.17 1.93
C VAL A 339 -4.93 8.18 1.68
N PHE A 340 -5.50 7.04 1.29
CA PHE A 340 -6.91 6.85 1.02
C PHE A 340 -7.78 7.13 2.25
N ALA A 341 -7.38 6.65 3.42
CA ALA A 341 -8.12 6.82 4.66
C ALA A 341 -8.17 8.28 5.10
N MET A 342 -7.05 9.01 5.01
CA MET A 342 -7.04 10.45 5.30
C MET A 342 -7.89 11.20 4.27
N ALA A 343 -7.81 10.85 2.99
CA ALA A 343 -8.65 11.43 1.95
C ALA A 343 -10.15 11.19 2.20
N ALA A 344 -10.55 9.99 2.63
CA ALA A 344 -11.93 9.68 2.98
C ALA A 344 -12.43 10.53 4.15
N LEU A 345 -11.66 10.66 5.23
CA LEU A 345 -12.03 11.45 6.40
C LEU A 345 -12.18 12.95 6.08
N PHE A 346 -11.24 13.52 5.32
CA PHE A 346 -11.33 14.93 4.89
C PHE A 346 -12.49 15.17 3.92
N THR A 347 -12.76 14.24 3.02
CA THR A 347 -13.93 14.30 2.11
C THR A 347 -15.24 14.23 2.90
N ALA A 348 -15.33 13.31 3.88
CA ALA A 348 -16.48 13.16 4.75
C ALA A 348 -16.74 14.43 5.58
N ALA A 349 -15.69 15.02 6.16
CA ALA A 349 -15.81 16.27 6.91
C ALA A 349 -16.26 17.44 6.01
N TRP A 350 -15.73 17.54 4.79
CA TRP A 350 -16.17 18.55 3.84
C TRP A 350 -17.63 18.36 3.42
N ALA A 351 -18.06 17.14 3.11
CA ALA A 351 -19.45 16.84 2.79
C ALA A 351 -20.40 17.18 3.96
N ALA A 352 -20.03 16.79 5.19
CA ALA A 352 -20.80 17.10 6.40
C ALA A 352 -20.87 18.61 6.70
N SER A 353 -19.82 19.35 6.37
CA SER A 353 -19.76 20.79 6.62
C SER A 353 -20.81 21.60 5.87
N ALA A 354 -21.32 21.10 4.74
CA ALA A 354 -22.42 21.73 4.00
C ALA A 354 -23.74 21.79 4.78
N PHE A 355 -23.90 20.92 5.78
CA PHE A 355 -25.11 20.84 6.60
C PHE A 355 -24.93 21.45 7.99
N LEU A 356 -23.69 21.66 8.43
CA LEU A 356 -23.40 22.13 9.78
C LEU A 356 -23.34 23.66 9.87
N PRO A 357 -23.69 24.24 11.03
CA PRO A 357 -24.18 23.58 12.25
C PRO A 357 -25.69 23.26 12.24
N ALA A 358 -26.42 23.66 11.19
CA ALA A 358 -27.88 23.71 11.16
C ALA A 358 -28.59 22.34 11.15
N ARG A 359 -28.04 21.33 10.45
CA ARG A 359 -28.69 20.03 10.22
C ARG A 359 -27.72 18.87 10.52
N ARG A 360 -27.79 18.34 11.75
CA ARG A 360 -26.86 17.29 12.23
C ARG A 360 -27.11 15.90 11.64
N ALA A 361 -28.37 15.52 11.44
CA ALA A 361 -28.72 14.22 10.84
C ALA A 361 -28.15 14.04 9.41
N PRO A 362 -28.37 14.97 8.45
CA PRO A 362 -27.75 14.85 7.13
C PRO A 362 -26.22 15.01 7.16
N ALA A 363 -25.67 15.78 8.11
CA ALA A 363 -24.22 15.83 8.30
C ALA A 363 -23.65 14.45 8.68
N ALA A 364 -24.27 13.76 9.65
CA ALA A 364 -23.87 12.42 10.05
C ALA A 364 -24.09 11.40 8.91
N ALA A 365 -25.19 11.52 8.16
CA ALA A 365 -25.45 10.68 6.99
C ALA A 365 -24.39 10.87 5.90
N ALA A 366 -23.94 12.12 5.64
CA ALA A 366 -22.88 12.39 4.68
C ALA A 366 -21.55 11.73 5.09
N VAL A 367 -21.19 11.77 6.37
CA VAL A 367 -20.02 11.03 6.90
C VAL A 367 -20.22 9.53 6.73
N GLY A 368 -21.40 9.02 7.08
CA GLY A 368 -21.75 7.60 6.96
C GLY A 368 -21.66 7.08 5.53
N VAL A 369 -22.13 7.84 4.54
CA VAL A 369 -22.09 7.45 3.11
C VAL A 369 -20.64 7.42 2.61
N VAL A 370 -19.86 8.49 2.82
CA VAL A 370 -18.45 8.51 2.40
C VAL A 370 -17.65 7.42 3.10
N GLY A 371 -17.90 7.23 4.39
CA GLY A 371 -17.27 6.18 5.19
C GLY A 371 -17.63 4.77 4.73
N LEU A 372 -18.89 4.50 4.42
CA LEU A 372 -19.33 3.22 3.88
C LEU A 372 -18.67 2.92 2.53
N VAL A 373 -18.62 3.92 1.63
CA VAL A 373 -17.92 3.79 0.34
C VAL A 373 -16.44 3.47 0.57
N ALA A 374 -15.76 4.17 1.49
CA ALA A 374 -14.36 3.91 1.80
C ALA A 374 -14.14 2.49 2.35
N VAL A 375 -14.98 2.04 3.30
CA VAL A 375 -14.90 0.69 3.88
C VAL A 375 -15.16 -0.40 2.83
N VAL A 376 -16.10 -0.19 1.92
CA VAL A 376 -16.37 -1.15 0.83
C VAL A 376 -15.19 -1.20 -0.15
N LEU A 377 -14.67 -0.05 -0.59
CA LEU A 377 -13.53 -0.01 -1.51
C LEU A 377 -12.27 -0.67 -0.93
N ASP A 378 -12.04 -0.50 0.37
CA ASP A 378 -10.90 -1.07 1.09
C ASP A 378 -11.08 -2.55 1.44
N GLY A 379 -12.28 -2.94 1.87
CA GLY A 379 -12.56 -4.27 2.42
C GLY A 379 -13.11 -5.30 1.45
N TRP A 380 -13.61 -4.90 0.28
CA TRP A 380 -14.32 -5.83 -0.61
C TRP A 380 -13.36 -6.88 -1.24
N PRO A 381 -13.63 -8.19 -1.11
CA PRO A 381 -12.69 -9.24 -1.56
C PRO A 381 -12.35 -9.21 -3.06
N ALA A 382 -13.24 -8.70 -3.91
CA ALA A 382 -12.96 -8.58 -5.34
C ALA A 382 -11.88 -7.53 -5.64
N PHE A 383 -11.75 -6.52 -4.78
CA PHE A 383 -10.80 -5.41 -4.96
C PHE A 383 -9.45 -5.65 -4.28
N GLY A 384 -9.33 -6.66 -3.41
CA GLY A 384 -8.09 -6.96 -2.67
C GLY A 384 -8.15 -6.50 -1.23
N SER A 385 -9.06 -7.13 -0.47
CA SER A 385 -9.45 -6.81 0.90
C SER A 385 -8.27 -6.45 1.82
N ASP A 386 -8.25 -5.20 2.29
CA ASP A 386 -7.38 -4.74 3.37
C ASP A 386 -8.11 -4.76 4.71
N PHE A 387 -8.11 -5.90 5.39
CA PHE A 387 -8.82 -6.01 6.67
C PHE A 387 -8.24 -5.10 7.76
N GLY A 388 -6.91 -4.92 7.76
CA GLY A 388 -6.26 -4.00 8.68
C GLY A 388 -6.68 -2.56 8.42
N GLY A 389 -6.79 -2.18 7.14
CA GLY A 389 -7.36 -0.91 6.72
C GLY A 389 -8.79 -0.67 7.21
N VAL A 390 -9.69 -1.65 7.02
CA VAL A 390 -11.09 -1.59 7.48
C VAL A 390 -11.18 -1.42 9.01
N LEU A 391 -10.40 -2.20 9.75
CA LEU A 391 -10.32 -2.12 11.22
C LEU A 391 -9.88 -0.72 11.70
N ALA A 392 -9.00 -0.07 10.94
CA ALA A 392 -8.52 1.26 11.23
C ALA A 392 -9.53 2.36 10.84
N LEU A 393 -10.23 2.20 9.70
CA LEU A 393 -11.19 3.18 9.18
C LEU A 393 -12.46 3.30 10.03
N ILE A 394 -13.03 2.18 10.48
CA ILE A 394 -14.33 2.17 11.19
C ILE A 394 -14.31 3.07 12.44
N PRO A 395 -13.32 2.98 13.36
CA PRO A 395 -13.25 3.87 14.52
C PRO A 395 -13.15 5.34 14.14
N GLY A 396 -12.35 5.68 13.12
CA GLY A 396 -12.18 7.06 12.65
C GLY A 396 -13.47 7.64 12.06
N ILE A 397 -14.11 6.92 11.15
CA ILE A 397 -15.39 7.30 10.55
C ILE A 397 -16.47 7.43 11.62
N GLY A 398 -16.55 6.47 12.55
CA GLY A 398 -17.53 6.50 13.63
C GLY A 398 -17.36 7.68 14.57
N LEU A 399 -16.11 8.02 14.93
CA LEU A 399 -15.81 9.21 15.72
C LEU A 399 -16.27 10.49 15.01
N LEU A 400 -15.99 10.60 13.72
CA LEU A 400 -16.39 11.75 12.91
C LEU A 400 -17.91 11.82 12.73
N ALA A 401 -18.59 10.69 12.56
CA ALA A 401 -20.04 10.60 12.42
C ALA A 401 -20.76 10.98 13.72
N PHE A 402 -20.27 10.54 14.88
CA PHE A 402 -20.80 10.95 16.18
C PHE A 402 -20.64 12.46 16.42
N ALA A 403 -19.48 13.01 16.05
CA ALA A 403 -19.26 14.45 16.12
C ALA A 403 -20.21 15.22 15.19
N ALA A 404 -20.44 14.73 13.96
CA ALA A 404 -21.39 15.33 13.02
C ALA A 404 -22.84 15.25 13.51
N ALA A 405 -23.22 14.16 14.18
CA ALA A 405 -24.51 14.01 14.86
C ALA A 405 -24.64 14.91 16.11
N GLY A 406 -23.54 15.49 16.59
CA GLY A 406 -23.48 16.28 17.82
C GLY A 406 -23.69 15.45 19.08
N TRP A 407 -23.38 14.16 19.00
CA TRP A 407 -23.45 13.25 20.12
C TRP A 407 -22.19 13.40 20.97
N ARG A 408 -22.38 13.56 22.29
CA ARG A 408 -21.26 13.47 23.23
C ARG A 408 -20.66 12.06 23.19
N LEU A 409 -19.33 11.96 23.20
CA LEU A 409 -18.62 10.70 23.39
C LEU A 409 -18.90 10.21 24.81
N ALA A 410 -19.88 9.32 24.94
CA ALA A 410 -20.04 8.50 26.13
C ALA A 410 -19.27 7.21 25.93
N TRP A 411 -18.67 6.68 26.98
CA TRP A 411 -17.96 5.40 26.95
C TRP A 411 -18.81 4.27 26.36
N GLY A 412 -20.13 4.25 26.62
CA GLY A 412 -21.04 3.28 26.02
C GLY A 412 -21.15 3.38 24.49
N ARG A 413 -21.05 4.57 23.89
CA ARG A 413 -21.07 4.75 22.43
C ARG A 413 -19.74 4.37 21.78
N VAL A 414 -18.63 4.64 22.47
CA VAL A 414 -17.31 4.18 22.05
C VAL A 414 -17.25 2.65 22.10
N ALA A 415 -17.76 2.05 23.18
CA ALA A 415 -17.89 0.61 23.31
C ALA A 415 -18.80 0.01 22.23
N LEU A 416 -19.92 0.65 21.91
CA LEU A 416 -20.80 0.22 20.82
C LEU A 416 -20.11 0.28 19.45
N LEU A 417 -19.36 1.35 19.16
CA LEU A 417 -18.59 1.47 17.92
C LEU A 417 -17.51 0.39 17.82
N ALA A 418 -16.77 0.17 18.90
CA ALA A 418 -15.75 -0.88 18.99
C ALA A 418 -16.38 -2.27 18.83
N ALA A 419 -17.52 -2.52 19.48
CA ALA A 419 -18.26 -3.77 19.37
C ALA A 419 -18.82 -3.98 17.96
N GLY A 420 -19.34 -2.95 17.31
CA GLY A 420 -19.81 -3.01 15.92
C GLY A 420 -18.68 -3.29 14.94
N ALA A 421 -17.53 -2.63 15.11
CA ALA A 421 -16.33 -2.90 14.31
C ALA A 421 -15.83 -4.34 14.51
N ALA A 422 -15.73 -4.79 15.76
CA ALA A 422 -15.35 -6.15 16.09
C ALA A 422 -16.34 -7.17 15.50
N ALA A 423 -17.65 -6.95 15.66
CA ALA A 423 -18.68 -7.82 15.12
C ALA A 423 -18.62 -7.93 13.59
N ALA A 424 -18.43 -6.81 12.88
CA ALA A 424 -18.29 -6.82 11.43
C ALA A 424 -17.06 -7.64 10.98
N VAL A 425 -15.92 -7.46 11.65
CA VAL A 425 -14.69 -8.21 11.33
C VAL A 425 -14.83 -9.69 11.71
N THR A 426 -15.40 -10.01 12.87
CA THR A 426 -15.68 -11.38 13.27
C THR A 426 -16.63 -12.06 12.29
N ALA A 427 -17.69 -11.39 11.85
CA ALA A 427 -18.62 -11.93 10.87
C ALA A 427 -17.89 -12.28 9.56
N ILE A 428 -17.08 -11.37 9.02
CA ILE A 428 -16.31 -11.63 7.80
C ILE A 428 -15.29 -12.76 8.01
N ALA A 429 -14.63 -12.81 9.18
CA ALA A 429 -13.67 -13.85 9.54
C ALA A 429 -14.29 -15.23 9.63
N VAL A 430 -15.46 -15.33 10.26
CA VAL A 430 -16.22 -16.57 10.37
C VAL A 430 -16.76 -16.99 9.00
N LEU A 431 -17.29 -16.06 8.20
CA LEU A 431 -17.74 -16.36 6.84
C LEU A 431 -16.59 -16.88 5.95
N ASP A 432 -15.39 -16.33 6.10
CA ASP A 432 -14.19 -16.86 5.44
C ASP A 432 -13.80 -18.24 5.98
N TRP A 433 -13.85 -18.45 7.29
CA TRP A 433 -13.56 -19.74 7.92
C TRP A 433 -14.53 -20.86 7.51
N LEU A 434 -15.79 -20.53 7.21
CA LEU A 434 -16.77 -21.48 6.68
C LEU A 434 -16.43 -21.98 5.27
N ARG A 435 -15.51 -21.34 4.55
CA ARG A 435 -15.01 -21.83 3.26
C ARG A 435 -14.18 -23.11 3.45
N PRO A 436 -14.07 -23.96 2.40
CA PRO A 436 -13.20 -25.14 2.44
C PRO A 436 -11.79 -24.78 2.88
N PRO A 437 -11.08 -25.61 3.69
CA PRO A 437 -9.78 -25.27 4.26
C PRO A 437 -8.75 -24.78 3.24
N ALA A 438 -8.75 -25.35 2.03
CA ALA A 438 -7.86 -24.97 0.93
C ALA A 438 -8.16 -23.58 0.33
N GLN A 439 -9.31 -22.98 0.62
CA GLN A 439 -9.79 -21.70 0.07
C GLN A 439 -9.91 -20.60 1.13
N ARG A 440 -9.66 -20.92 2.41
CA ARG A 440 -9.67 -19.94 3.50
C ARG A 440 -8.55 -18.93 3.29
N SER A 441 -8.88 -17.65 3.46
CA SER A 441 -7.83 -16.64 3.53
C SER A 441 -7.11 -16.68 4.88
N HIS A 442 -6.11 -15.82 5.08
CA HIS A 442 -5.45 -15.66 6.38
C HIS A 442 -6.41 -15.35 7.53
N LEU A 443 -7.57 -14.76 7.23
CA LEU A 443 -8.59 -14.43 8.22
C LEU A 443 -9.30 -15.70 8.74
N GLY A 444 -9.74 -16.57 7.84
CA GLY A 444 -10.31 -17.87 8.18
C GLY A 444 -9.28 -18.79 8.83
N GLN A 445 -8.02 -18.73 8.39
CA GLN A 445 -6.91 -19.42 9.07
C GLN A 445 -6.66 -18.87 10.49
N PHE A 446 -6.81 -17.56 10.70
CA PHE A 446 -6.70 -16.96 12.04
C PHE A 446 -7.84 -17.41 12.96
N VAL A 447 -9.07 -17.50 12.45
CA VAL A 447 -10.19 -18.10 13.21
C VAL A 447 -9.86 -19.54 13.60
N GLN A 448 -9.33 -20.33 12.66
CA GLN A 448 -8.86 -21.68 12.97
C GLN A 448 -7.78 -21.67 14.06
N ALA A 449 -6.78 -20.79 13.97
CA ALA A 449 -5.74 -20.65 14.99
C ALA A 449 -6.28 -20.23 16.37
N VAL A 450 -7.38 -19.45 16.43
CA VAL A 450 -8.07 -19.14 17.69
C VAL A 450 -8.72 -20.40 18.28
N LEU A 451 -9.40 -21.19 17.44
CA LEU A 451 -10.01 -22.45 17.86
C LEU A 451 -8.97 -23.48 18.31
N ASP A 452 -7.81 -23.50 17.66
CA ASP A 452 -6.70 -24.41 17.97
C ASP A 452 -5.85 -23.93 19.17
N GLY A 453 -6.18 -22.78 19.78
CA GLY A 453 -5.44 -22.21 20.91
C GLY A 453 -4.10 -21.54 20.54
N GLU A 454 -3.81 -21.35 19.26
CA GLU A 454 -2.56 -20.76 18.75
C GLU A 454 -2.63 -19.23 18.53
N ALA A 455 -3.78 -18.59 18.77
CA ALA A 455 -3.99 -17.16 18.53
C ALA A 455 -2.92 -16.27 19.17
N LEU A 456 -2.55 -16.53 20.43
CA LEU A 456 -1.57 -15.72 21.15
C LEU A 456 -0.21 -15.74 20.43
N ARG A 457 0.21 -16.90 19.93
CA ARG A 457 1.47 -17.06 19.19
C ARG A 457 1.45 -16.30 17.86
N VAL A 458 0.31 -16.26 17.17
CA VAL A 458 0.15 -15.49 15.93
C VAL A 458 0.22 -13.99 16.21
N ILE A 459 -0.42 -13.53 17.30
CA ILE A 459 -0.42 -12.13 17.71
C ILE A 459 0.97 -11.69 18.16
N THR A 460 1.66 -12.45 19.03
CA THR A 460 3.01 -12.10 19.50
C THR A 460 4.00 -12.04 18.33
N ARG A 461 3.95 -13.00 17.41
CA ARG A 461 4.79 -12.97 16.19
C ARG A 461 4.54 -11.73 15.33
N LYS A 462 3.28 -11.30 15.17
CA LYS A 462 2.95 -10.05 14.45
C LYS A 462 3.46 -8.81 15.20
N ALA A 463 3.32 -8.78 16.52
CA ALA A 463 3.81 -7.68 17.33
C ALA A 463 5.35 -7.57 17.28
N GLU A 464 6.06 -8.70 17.34
CA GLU A 464 7.51 -8.77 17.17
C GLU A 464 7.95 -8.27 15.79
N ALA A 465 7.24 -8.65 14.73
CA ALA A 465 7.51 -8.16 13.38
C ALA A 465 7.32 -6.63 13.28
N ASN A 466 6.26 -6.08 13.87
CA ASN A 466 6.04 -4.64 13.92
C ASN A 466 7.11 -3.91 14.74
N LEU A 467 7.58 -4.51 15.85
CA LEU A 467 8.68 -3.95 16.65
C LEU A 467 10.03 -4.02 15.92
N ALA A 468 10.27 -5.07 15.13
CA ALA A 468 11.48 -5.20 14.33
C ALA A 468 11.60 -4.08 13.29
N ILE A 469 10.49 -3.53 12.77
CA ILE A 469 10.50 -2.38 11.86
C ILE A 469 11.14 -1.15 12.51
N LEU A 470 10.94 -0.93 13.81
CA LEU A 470 11.58 0.15 14.55
C LEU A 470 13.11 0.01 14.62
N GLN A 471 13.62 -1.21 14.50
CA GLN A 471 15.05 -1.51 14.53
C GLN A 471 15.73 -1.30 13.17
N LEU A 472 14.95 -1.19 12.08
CA LEU A 472 15.48 -0.97 10.73
C LEU A 472 16.07 0.44 10.55
N SER A 473 15.61 1.42 11.33
CA SER A 473 16.10 2.79 11.24
C SER A 473 15.83 3.57 12.53
N TRP A 474 16.81 4.36 12.97
CA TRP A 474 16.63 5.29 14.08
C TRP A 474 15.49 6.30 13.81
N ALA A 475 15.23 6.62 12.55
CA ALA A 475 14.14 7.53 12.16
C ALA A 475 12.75 6.92 12.42
N ALA A 476 12.63 5.59 12.45
CA ALA A 476 11.37 4.92 12.75
C ALA A 476 10.90 5.21 14.19
N TRP A 477 11.84 5.41 15.12
CA TRP A 477 11.55 5.82 16.50
C TRP A 477 11.01 7.25 16.64
N LEU A 478 11.22 8.10 15.63
CA LEU A 478 10.65 9.45 15.65
C LEU A 478 9.14 9.41 15.50
N VAL A 479 8.57 8.42 14.81
CA VAL A 479 7.14 8.33 14.54
C VAL A 479 6.30 8.24 15.83
N PRO A 480 6.54 7.30 16.77
CA PRO A 480 5.79 7.26 18.02
C PRO A 480 5.98 8.53 18.85
N VAL A 481 7.19 9.11 18.90
CA VAL A 481 7.44 10.38 19.59
C VAL A 481 6.60 11.50 19.00
N VAL A 482 6.59 11.64 17.68
CA VAL A 482 5.78 12.63 16.95
C VAL A 482 4.29 12.41 17.22
N TYR A 483 3.81 11.18 17.27
CA TYR A 483 2.40 10.88 17.56
C TYR A 483 2.02 11.17 19.01
N VAL A 484 2.93 10.98 19.97
CA VAL A 484 2.70 11.41 21.36
C VAL A 484 2.59 12.94 21.41
N LEU A 485 3.55 13.66 20.83
CA LEU A 485 3.52 15.12 20.76
C LEU A 485 2.27 15.64 20.03
N LEU A 486 1.87 14.97 18.96
CA LEU A 486 0.66 15.28 18.20
C LEU A 486 -0.59 15.09 19.06
N ALA A 487 -0.69 14.03 19.86
CA ALA A 487 -1.81 13.83 20.78
C ALA A 487 -1.95 15.00 21.77
N TYR A 488 -0.83 15.42 22.38
CA TYR A 488 -0.81 16.58 23.27
C TYR A 488 -1.20 17.88 22.56
N LEU A 489 -0.68 18.11 21.33
CA LEU A 489 -1.01 19.27 20.51
C LEU A 489 -2.50 19.32 20.14
N LEU A 490 -3.08 18.18 19.74
CA LEU A 490 -4.50 18.08 19.36
C LEU A 490 -5.44 18.23 20.56
N ALA A 491 -5.01 17.77 21.75
CA ALA A 491 -5.78 17.88 22.98
C ALA A 491 -5.73 19.29 23.59
N TRP A 492 -4.57 19.94 23.58
CA TRP A 492 -4.33 21.22 24.24
C TRP A 492 -3.55 22.22 23.37
N PRO A 493 -4.10 22.67 22.23
CA PRO A 493 -3.37 23.53 21.29
C PRO A 493 -2.89 24.85 21.92
N ASP A 494 -3.64 25.40 22.88
CA ASP A 494 -3.28 26.64 23.58
C ASP A 494 -1.99 26.53 24.40
N ARG A 495 -1.72 25.35 24.99
CA ARG A 495 -0.51 25.12 25.79
C ARG A 495 0.77 25.09 24.94
N TYR A 496 0.64 24.78 23.65
CA TYR A 496 1.75 24.67 22.70
C TYR A 496 1.90 25.91 21.80
N ARG A 497 1.27 27.04 22.17
CA ARG A 497 1.29 28.29 21.39
C ARG A 497 0.76 28.10 19.96
N ALA A 498 -0.06 27.08 19.72
CA ALA A 498 -0.70 26.81 18.44
C ALA A 498 -2.03 27.56 18.32
N SER A 499 -1.99 28.89 18.53
CA SER A 499 -3.19 29.74 18.58
C SER A 499 -4.03 29.67 17.30
N ALA A 500 -3.38 29.52 16.14
CA ALA A 500 -4.07 29.33 14.86
C ALA A 500 -4.93 28.06 14.82
N LEU A 501 -4.46 26.96 15.42
CA LEU A 501 -5.21 25.71 15.49
C LEU A 501 -6.37 25.81 16.49
N ALA A 502 -6.12 26.40 17.67
CA ALA A 502 -7.16 26.64 18.67
C ALA A 502 -8.29 27.53 18.13
N GLU A 503 -7.91 28.59 17.41
CA GLU A 503 -8.84 29.50 16.74
C GLU A 503 -9.62 28.79 15.62
N ALA A 504 -8.95 27.95 14.83
CA ALA A 504 -9.63 27.15 13.81
C ALA A 504 -10.62 26.14 14.42
N TYR A 505 -10.32 25.53 15.58
CA TYR A 505 -11.26 24.66 16.29
C TYR A 505 -12.54 25.39 16.71
N ALA A 506 -12.44 26.66 17.09
CA ALA A 506 -13.61 27.45 17.46
C ALA A 506 -14.46 27.85 16.23
N ARG A 507 -13.84 28.03 15.07
CA ARG A 507 -14.50 28.57 13.86
C ARG A 507 -14.97 27.53 12.87
N VAL A 508 -14.28 26.39 12.78
CA VAL A 508 -14.52 25.36 11.76
C VAL A 508 -15.14 24.13 12.41
N PRO A 509 -16.45 23.88 12.20
CA PRO A 509 -17.12 22.70 12.74
C PRO A 509 -16.42 21.41 12.32
N LEU A 510 -16.34 20.42 13.22
CA LEU A 510 -15.69 19.12 13.03
C LEU A 510 -14.17 19.10 12.91
N LEU A 511 -13.45 20.23 12.86
CA LEU A 511 -12.00 20.19 12.63
C LEU A 511 -11.25 19.37 13.70
N ARG A 512 -11.55 19.60 14.98
CA ARG A 512 -10.97 18.81 16.08
C ARG A 512 -11.28 17.32 15.93
N SER A 513 -12.54 16.98 15.66
CA SER A 513 -12.99 15.59 15.52
C SER A 513 -12.39 14.90 14.30
N LEU A 514 -12.19 15.63 13.20
CA LEU A 514 -11.51 15.15 11.99
C LEU A 514 -10.04 14.80 12.30
N LEU A 515 -9.31 15.70 12.97
CA LEU A 515 -7.90 15.45 13.29
C LEU A 515 -7.75 14.29 14.29
N LEU A 516 -8.65 14.19 15.28
CA LEU A 516 -8.69 13.05 16.20
C LEU A 516 -9.07 11.75 15.49
N ALA A 517 -10.02 11.78 14.55
CA ALA A 517 -10.39 10.62 13.74
C ALA A 517 -9.22 10.14 12.89
N GLY A 518 -8.48 11.06 12.26
CA GLY A 518 -7.26 10.74 11.52
C GLY A 518 -6.18 10.15 12.42
N TYR A 519 -5.98 10.74 13.61
CA TYR A 519 -5.04 10.21 14.62
C TYR A 519 -5.39 8.78 15.04
N VAL A 520 -6.65 8.53 15.41
CA VAL A 520 -7.12 7.19 15.82
C VAL A 520 -6.96 6.19 14.68
N THR A 521 -7.36 6.57 13.46
CA THR A 521 -7.21 5.71 12.27
C THR A 521 -5.75 5.33 12.04
N ALA A 522 -4.83 6.28 12.15
CA ALA A 522 -3.41 6.03 11.99
C ALA A 522 -2.81 5.14 13.10
N VAL A 523 -3.20 5.34 14.36
CA VAL A 523 -2.74 4.53 15.49
C VAL A 523 -3.29 3.11 15.42
N VAL A 524 -4.58 2.94 15.14
CA VAL A 524 -5.18 1.62 14.94
C VAL A 524 -4.55 0.94 13.74
N GLY A 525 -4.37 1.68 12.62
CA GLY A 525 -3.69 1.21 11.42
C GLY A 525 -2.26 0.73 11.68
N CYS A 526 -1.50 1.42 12.55
CA CYS A 526 -0.18 0.98 12.99
C CYS A 526 -0.22 -0.36 13.73
N ALA A 527 -1.25 -0.61 14.54
CA ALA A 527 -1.37 -1.80 15.36
C ALA A 527 -1.81 -3.03 14.55
N VAL A 528 -2.71 -2.85 13.58
CA VAL A 528 -3.34 -3.96 12.86
C VAL A 528 -2.64 -4.33 11.54
N ASN A 529 -1.93 -3.38 10.92
CA ASN A 529 -1.19 -3.62 9.68
C ASN A 529 0.25 -4.11 9.95
N ASP A 530 0.79 -4.85 9.00
CA ASP A 530 2.14 -5.42 8.98
C ASP A 530 3.25 -4.40 8.65
N SER A 531 2.91 -3.19 8.22
CA SER A 531 3.87 -2.10 8.02
C SER A 531 4.14 -1.25 9.27
N GLY A 532 3.48 -1.55 10.39
CA GLY A 532 3.69 -0.86 11.67
C GLY A 532 3.70 0.67 11.54
N VAL A 533 4.80 1.30 11.97
CA VAL A 533 4.96 2.76 12.02
C VAL A 533 4.96 3.48 10.67
N ILE A 534 5.03 2.76 9.55
CA ILE A 534 4.93 3.37 8.22
C ILE A 534 3.52 3.97 8.01
N VAL A 535 2.47 3.27 8.43
CA VAL A 535 1.07 3.74 8.29
C VAL A 535 0.87 5.12 8.93
N PRO A 536 1.21 5.34 10.22
CA PRO A 536 1.07 6.64 10.84
C PRO A 536 1.99 7.72 10.23
N ALA A 537 3.20 7.38 9.78
CA ALA A 537 4.07 8.34 9.11
C ALA A 537 3.45 8.86 7.81
N VAL A 538 2.89 7.97 6.98
CA VAL A 538 2.22 8.33 5.72
C VAL A 538 0.91 9.05 5.96
N ALA A 539 0.11 8.59 6.94
CA ALA A 539 -1.12 9.28 7.34
C ALA A 539 -0.85 10.72 7.76
N LEU A 540 0.22 10.96 8.52
CA LEU A 540 0.62 12.31 8.91
C LEU A 540 1.07 13.13 7.69
N ALA A 541 1.89 12.56 6.80
CA ALA A 541 2.33 13.23 5.58
C ALA A 541 1.17 13.62 4.64
N ALA A 542 0.10 12.81 4.60
CA ALA A 542 -1.10 13.10 3.81
C ALA A 542 -2.05 14.09 4.52
N ALA A 543 -2.26 13.95 5.83
CA ALA A 543 -3.24 14.74 6.58
C ALA A 543 -2.76 16.14 6.96
N LEU A 544 -1.47 16.30 7.29
CA LEU A 544 -0.89 17.57 7.72
C LEU A 544 -1.11 18.72 6.71
N PRO A 545 -0.78 18.58 5.40
CA PRO A 545 -0.97 19.67 4.46
C PRO A 545 -2.46 20.01 4.26
N LEU A 546 -3.34 19.02 4.32
CA LEU A 546 -4.80 19.22 4.26
C LEU A 546 -5.30 19.95 5.52
N ALA A 547 -4.81 19.61 6.71
CA ALA A 547 -5.13 20.30 7.95
C ALA A 547 -4.70 21.78 7.90
N VAL A 548 -3.49 22.06 7.38
CA VAL A 548 -2.99 23.43 7.19
C VAL A 548 -3.89 24.23 6.23
N LEU A 549 -4.39 23.62 5.15
CA LEU A 549 -5.35 24.26 4.25
C LEU A 549 -6.65 24.65 4.95
N VAL A 550 -7.19 23.76 5.80
CA VAL A 550 -8.43 24.06 6.55
C VAL A 550 -8.20 25.16 7.58
N VAL A 551 -7.10 25.08 8.36
CA VAL A 551 -6.76 26.07 9.39
C VAL A 551 -6.55 27.46 8.75
N THR A 552 -5.76 27.55 7.69
CA THR A 552 -5.50 28.84 7.00
C THR A 552 -6.74 29.39 6.28
N GLY A 553 -7.61 28.51 5.78
CA GLY A 553 -8.91 28.87 5.21
C GLY A 553 -9.89 29.47 6.22
N GLY A 554 -9.99 28.87 7.41
CA GLY A 554 -10.85 29.34 8.50
C GLY A 554 -10.44 30.70 9.09
N ILE A 555 -9.16 31.07 8.98
CA ILE A 555 -8.65 32.36 9.45
C ILE A 555 -8.84 33.47 8.41
N SER A 556 -8.69 33.15 7.11
CA SER A 556 -8.68 34.15 6.03
C SER A 556 -10.05 34.71 5.63
N GLY A 557 -11.16 34.04 5.99
CA GLY A 557 -12.53 34.50 5.70
C GLY A 557 -12.97 35.77 6.44
N ALA A 558 -12.12 36.35 7.29
CA ALA A 558 -12.42 37.48 8.17
C ALA A 558 -11.65 38.77 7.80
N SER A 559 -11.66 39.20 6.53
CA SER A 559 -11.39 40.63 6.25
C SER A 559 -12.72 41.39 6.38
N PRO A 560 -12.89 42.29 7.36
CA PRO A 560 -14.07 43.14 7.43
C PRO A 560 -13.93 44.24 6.36
N GLY A 561 -14.70 44.13 5.30
CA GLY A 561 -14.93 45.22 4.35
C GLY A 561 -16.42 45.55 4.34
N GLY A 562 -16.77 46.74 4.86
CA GLY A 562 -18.13 47.30 4.78
C GLY A 562 -18.43 48.25 5.93
N GLY A 563 -18.48 49.55 5.65
CA GLY A 563 -18.51 50.65 6.62
C GLY A 563 -19.70 50.66 7.59
N GLY A 564 -19.42 51.19 8.79
CA GLY A 564 -20.39 51.65 9.78
C GLY A 564 -19.67 52.61 10.74
N GLY A 565 -20.05 53.89 10.71
CA GLY A 565 -19.35 55.02 11.34
C GLY A 565 -19.30 55.00 12.88
N PRO A 566 -18.63 56.00 13.49
CA PRO A 566 -18.29 56.00 14.91
C PRO A 566 -19.53 56.30 15.78
N GLY A 567 -20.16 55.25 16.28
CA GLY A 567 -21.30 55.32 17.20
C GLY A 567 -20.91 55.04 18.65
N ARG A 568 -20.68 56.11 19.41
CA ARG A 568 -20.85 56.31 20.87
C ARG A 568 -20.45 55.17 21.84
N ALA A 569 -19.46 55.51 22.66
CA ALA A 569 -19.07 54.80 23.88
C ALA A 569 -20.23 54.67 24.89
N ALA A 570 -20.36 53.47 25.47
CA ALA A 570 -21.12 53.20 26.68
C ALA A 570 -20.19 52.54 27.73
N PRO A 571 -20.38 52.81 29.03
CA PRO A 571 -19.31 52.72 30.03
C PRO A 571 -19.06 51.31 30.56
N ALA A 572 -17.83 51.12 31.05
CA ALA A 572 -17.29 49.90 31.61
C ALA A 572 -18.08 49.38 32.82
N ARG A 573 -18.41 48.08 32.82
CA ARG A 573 -18.85 47.34 34.02
C ARG A 573 -17.64 46.70 34.73
N PRO A 574 -17.66 46.60 36.07
CA PRO A 574 -16.49 46.20 36.85
C PRO A 574 -16.23 44.68 36.79
N ARG A 575 -14.95 44.33 36.93
CA ARG A 575 -14.42 42.96 36.96
C ARG A 575 -15.04 42.14 38.10
N GLY A 576 -15.89 41.18 37.76
CA GLY A 576 -16.45 40.19 38.68
C GLY A 576 -15.89 38.79 38.41
N ARG A 577 -15.09 38.31 39.37
CA ARG A 577 -14.76 36.92 39.77
C ARG A 577 -14.66 35.81 38.70
N ALA A 578 -13.49 35.18 38.71
CA ALA A 578 -13.16 33.95 38.00
C ALA A 578 -14.24 32.87 38.12
N ARG A 579 -14.70 32.35 36.99
CA ARG A 579 -15.42 31.08 36.91
C ARG A 579 -14.42 29.95 36.63
N PRO A 580 -14.56 28.78 37.27
CA PRO A 580 -13.67 27.65 37.03
C PRO A 580 -13.92 27.05 35.64
N ALA A 581 -12.85 26.47 35.08
CA ALA A 581 -12.86 25.80 33.79
C ALA A 581 -13.89 24.65 33.74
N PRO A 582 -14.57 24.40 32.60
CA PRO A 582 -15.41 23.22 32.47
C PRO A 582 -14.55 21.96 32.37
N PRO A 583 -14.95 20.83 32.99
CA PRO A 583 -14.29 19.56 32.78
C PRO A 583 -14.78 18.96 31.44
N TRP A 584 -13.80 18.54 30.62
CA TRP A 584 -13.86 17.73 29.37
C TRP A 584 -14.62 18.29 28.15
#